data_AF-A0A494VRQ1-F1
#
_entry.id   AF-A0A494VRQ1-F1
#
_cell.length_a   1.000
_cell.length_b   1.000
_cell.length_c   1.000
_cell.angle_alpha   90.00
_cell.angle_beta   90.00
_cell.angle_gamma   90.00
#
_symmetry.space_group_name_H-M   'P 1'
#
loop_
_entity.id
_entity.type
_entity.pdbx_description
1 polymer ?
#
loop_
_entity_poly.entity_id
_entity_poly.type
_entity_poly.pdbx_seq_one_letter_code
_entity_poly.pdbx_strand_id
1 'polypeptide(L)' 'MLIRFLNFAVYSSGPYQVYDFVPTYLKGVLGFMGMTDLKIFRAEGLAYPGQAEAALQRGISSIAL' A
#
# COMPACT_ATOMS: atom_id res chain seq x y z
N MET A 1 8.80 8.03 8.51
CA MET A 1 9.22 6.64 8.17
C MET A 1 8.45 6.13 6.96
N LEU A 2 9.07 5.32 6.10
CA LEU A 2 8.43 4.78 4.88
C LEU A 2 8.00 3.34 5.06
N ILE A 3 6.76 3.02 4.68
CA ILE A 3 6.19 1.67 4.72
C ILE A 3 5.84 1.24 3.29
N ARG A 4 6.23 0.00 2.92
CA ARG A 4 6.10 -0.53 1.56
C ARG A 4 5.29 -1.82 1.53
N PHE A 5 4.32 -1.91 0.62
CA PHE A 5 3.47 -3.09 0.44
C PHE A 5 3.37 -3.54 -1.01
N LEU A 6 3.18 -4.85 -1.20
CA LEU A 6 2.81 -5.47 -2.46
C LEU A 6 1.47 -6.17 -2.27
N ASN A 7 0.46 -5.78 -3.05
CA ASN A 7 -0.88 -6.32 -2.97
C ASN A 7 -1.29 -6.96 -4.30
N PHE A 8 -1.81 -8.18 -4.23
CA PHE A 8 -2.33 -8.91 -5.39
C PHE A 8 -3.66 -8.31 -5.90
N ALA A 9 -4.51 -7.84 -5.01
CA ALA A 9 -5.73 -7.10 -5.34
C ALA A 9 -5.58 -5.59 -5.06
N VAL A 10 -6.62 -4.81 -5.38
CA VAL A 10 -6.69 -3.37 -5.07
C VAL A 10 -7.46 -3.21 -3.77
N TYR A 11 -6.80 -2.65 -2.76
CA TYR A 11 -7.35 -2.42 -1.41
C TYR A 11 -7.42 -0.93 -1.07
N SER A 12 -6.74 -0.08 -1.84
CA SER A 12 -6.81 1.38 -1.69
C SER A 12 -8.17 1.98 -2.05
N SER A 13 -9.00 1.26 -2.82
CA SER A 13 -10.32 1.71 -3.28
C SER A 13 -11.23 0.54 -3.65
N GLY A 14 -12.52 0.83 -3.84
CA GLY A 14 -13.51 -0.16 -4.29
C GLY A 14 -14.00 -1.10 -3.18
N PRO A 15 -14.71 -2.18 -3.54
CA PRO A 15 -15.40 -3.04 -2.58
C PRO A 15 -14.45 -3.77 -1.62
N TYR A 16 -13.19 -3.95 -2.01
CA TYR A 16 -12.20 -4.61 -1.17
C TYR A 16 -11.54 -3.67 -0.15
N GLN A 17 -11.81 -2.37 -0.17
CA GLN A 17 -11.20 -1.40 0.76
C GLN A 17 -11.51 -1.71 2.23
N VAL A 18 -12.66 -2.31 2.51
CA VAL A 18 -13.03 -2.76 3.87
C VAL A 18 -12.09 -3.84 4.43
N TYR A 19 -11.30 -4.48 3.57
CA TYR A 19 -10.31 -5.49 3.94
C TYR A 19 -8.88 -4.93 4.01
N ASP A 20 -8.67 -3.61 3.89
CA ASP A 20 -7.35 -2.95 3.98
C ASP A 20 -6.86 -2.80 5.43
N PHE A 21 -6.63 -3.93 6.12
CA PHE A 21 -6.29 -3.95 7.54
C PHE A 21 -4.83 -3.60 7.83
N VAL A 22 -3.92 -3.92 6.91
CA VAL A 22 -2.47 -3.83 7.15
C VAL A 22 -2.01 -2.39 7.41
N PRO A 23 -2.41 -1.38 6.59
CA PRO A 23 -2.11 0.02 6.85
C PRO A 23 -2.64 0.51 8.19
N THR A 24 -3.87 0.12 8.53
CA THR A 24 -4.55 0.52 9.76
C THR A 24 -3.81 -0.01 10.97
N TYR A 25 -3.44 -1.29 10.96
CA TYR A 25 -2.67 -1.92 12.03
C TYR A 25 -1.30 -1.26 12.22
N LEU A 26 -0.53 -1.09 11.14
CA LEU A 26 0.80 -0.48 11.25
C LEU A 26 0.75 0.98 11.68
N LYS A 27 -0.23 1.77 11.21
CA LYS A 27 -0.41 3.14 11.71
C LYS A 27 -0.70 3.17 13.21
N GLY A 28 -1.52 2.25 13.72
CA GLY A 28 -1.81 2.13 15.14
C GLY A 28 -0.56 1.80 15.96
N VAL A 29 0.14 0.73 15.60
CA VAL A 29 1.33 0.26 16.34
C VAL A 29 2.49 1.24 16.26
N LEU A 30 2.81 1.73 15.05
CA LEU A 30 3.92 2.66 14.85
C LEU A 30 3.59 4.03 15.44
N GLY A 31 2.33 4.47 15.34
CA GLY A 31 1.85 5.68 16.01
C GLY A 31 1.94 5.60 17.53
N PHE A 32 1.61 4.45 18.11
CA PHE A 32 1.82 4.19 19.54
C PHE A 32 3.30 4.27 19.94
N MET A 33 4.22 3.84 19.08
CA MET A 33 5.67 3.98 19.27
C MET A 33 6.22 5.39 18.99
N GLY A 34 5.34 6.39 18.76
CA GLY A 34 5.72 7.78 18.54
C GLY A 34 6.06 8.15 17.10
N MET A 35 5.82 7.26 16.13
CA MET A 35 6.04 7.55 14.71
C MET A 35 4.81 8.21 14.09
N THR A 36 4.80 9.54 14.03
CA THR A 36 3.65 10.33 13.55
C THR A 36 3.67 10.62 12.05
N ASP A 37 4.86 10.70 11.44
CA ASP A 37 5.03 10.92 10.00
C ASP A 37 5.24 9.58 9.28
N LEU A 38 4.13 8.95 8.88
CA LEU A 38 4.10 7.69 8.16
C LEU A 38 3.59 7.89 6.74
N LYS A 39 4.40 7.49 5.75
CA LYS A 39 3.99 7.45 4.33
C LYS A 39 3.91 6.00 3.86
N ILE A 40 2.82 5.68 3.18
CA ILE A 40 2.53 4.33 2.68
C ILE A 40 2.63 4.34 1.17
N PHE A 41 3.54 3.52 0.65
CA PHE A 41 3.69 3.26 -0.77
C PHE A 41 3.32 1.82 -1.07
N ARG A 42 2.54 1.60 -2.13
CA ARG A 42 2.01 0.28 -2.45
C ARG A 42 1.87 0.07 -3.94
N ALA A 43 2.26 -1.12 -4.41
CA ALA A 43 1.87 -1.63 -5.71
C ALA A 43 0.65 -2.55 -5.50
N GLU A 44 -0.47 -2.23 -6.14
CA GLU A 44 -1.73 -2.97 -5.99
C GLU A 44 -2.23 -3.52 -7.32
N GLY A 45 -2.98 -4.62 -7.27
CA GLY A 45 -3.55 -5.25 -8.47
C GLY A 45 -2.57 -6.11 -9.27
N LEU A 46 -1.53 -6.65 -8.61
CA LEU A 46 -0.52 -7.49 -9.26
C LEU A 46 -1.07 -8.80 -9.82
N ALA A 47 -2.23 -9.27 -9.34
CA ALA A 47 -2.88 -10.48 -9.84
C ALA A 47 -3.79 -10.23 -11.07
N TYR A 48 -4.00 -8.98 -11.49
CA TYR A 48 -4.79 -8.71 -12.69
C TYR A 48 -3.97 -9.06 -13.94
N PRO A 49 -4.48 -9.96 -14.82
CA PRO A 49 -3.77 -10.34 -16.04
C PRO A 49 -3.40 -9.13 -16.89
N GLY A 50 -2.14 -9.06 -17.34
CA GLY A 50 -1.64 -7.98 -18.17
C GLY A 50 -1.40 -6.63 -17.47
N GLN A 51 -1.57 -6.56 -16.15
CA GLN A 51 -1.39 -5.31 -15.39
C GLN A 51 -0.27 -5.38 -14.34
N ALA A 52 0.36 -6.54 -14.14
CA ALA A 52 1.37 -6.73 -13.09
C ALA A 52 2.56 -5.77 -13.21
N GLU A 53 3.19 -5.67 -14.39
CA GLU A 53 4.30 -4.72 -14.59
C GLU A 53 3.85 -3.27 -14.40
N ALA A 54 2.68 -2.90 -14.94
CA ALA A 54 2.15 -1.55 -14.82
C ALA A 54 1.78 -1.18 -13.36
N ALA A 55 1.25 -2.14 -12.60
CA ALA A 55 0.98 -1.99 -11.17
C ALA A 55 2.27 -1.83 -10.36
N LEU A 56 3.31 -2.61 -10.68
CA LEU A 56 4.62 -2.48 -10.06
C LEU A 56 5.26 -1.13 -10.39
N GLN A 57 5.24 -0.71 -11.65
CA GLN A 57 5.79 0.58 -12.08
C GLN A 57 5.09 1.75 -11.37
N ARG A 58 3.76 1.73 -11.28
CA ARG A 58 3.00 2.73 -10.49
C ARG A 58 3.44 2.76 -9.02
N GLY A 59 3.62 1.59 -8.40
CA GLY A 59 4.13 1.47 -7.05
C GLY A 59 5.52 2.07 -6.88
N ILE A 60 6.43 1.80 -7.82
CA ILE A 60 7.79 2.35 -7.81
C ILE A 60 7.77 3.88 -8.01
N SER A 61 7.03 4.39 -8.99
CA SER A 61 6.89 5.82 -9.23
C SER A 61 6.31 6.57 -8.04
N SER A 62 5.47 5.92 -7.23
CA SER A 62 4.95 6.54 -6.00
C SER A 62 6.03 6.81 -4.95
N ILE A 63 7.17 6.11 -4.99
CA ILE A 63 8.26 6.22 -4.01
C ILE A 63 9.17 7.44 -4.30
N ALA A 64 9.33 7.80 -5.58
CA ALA A 64 10.17 8.92 -6.01
C ALA A 64 9.33 10.21 -6.02
N LEU A 65 9.44 10.99 -4.94
CA LEU A 65 9.04 12.39 -4.89
C LEU A 65 10.05 13.25 -5.66
#